data_AF-A0A2R6J4V3-F1
#
_entry.id   AF-A0A2R6J4V3-F1
#
_cell.length_a   1.000
_cell.length_b   1.000
_cell.length_c   1.000
_cell.angle_alpha   90.00
_cell.angle_beta   90.00
_cell.angle_gamma   90.00
#
_symmetry.space_group_name_H-M   'P 1'
#
loop_
_entity.id
_entity.type
_entity.pdbx_description
1 polymer ?
#
loop_
_entity_poly.entity_id
_entity_poly.type
_entity_poly.pdbx_seq_one_letter_code
_entity_poly.pdbx_strand_id
1 'polypeptide(L)'
;APHATAMMDSSDGLARSLHRLAAASDCGFAVDGGVLPVDPAVEAVADDAADCRELAVHFGEDFELVFTVPEASLSAAREATDVPVTRIGEVTDGGVEMDGEPLADRGFTH
;
A
#
# COMPACT_ATOMS: atom_id res chain seq x y z
N ALA A 1 -2.82 -18.79 3.40
CA ALA A 1 -2.06 -18.17 4.49
C ALA A 1 -3.03 -17.83 5.61
N PRO A 2 -2.83 -18.23 6.88
CA PRO A 2 -3.92 -18.16 7.87
C PRO A 2 -4.19 -16.76 8.45
N HIS A 3 -3.38 -15.75 8.11
CA HIS A 3 -3.45 -14.43 8.74
C HIS A 3 -4.04 -13.32 7.85
N ALA A 4 -3.81 -13.37 6.53
CA ALA A 4 -4.30 -12.36 5.61
C ALA A 4 -5.79 -12.53 5.32
N THR A 5 -6.54 -11.42 5.38
CA THR A 5 -7.98 -11.38 5.06
C THR A 5 -8.23 -11.03 3.59
N ALA A 6 -7.36 -10.20 3.00
CA ALA A 6 -7.30 -9.90 1.57
C ALA A 6 -5.84 -9.62 1.19
N MET A 7 -5.47 -9.84 -0.08
CA MET A 7 -4.10 -9.64 -0.58
C MET A 7 -4.07 -9.48 -2.10
N MET A 8 -3.15 -8.67 -2.60
CA MET A 8 -2.89 -8.43 -4.03
C MET A 8 -1.40 -8.09 -4.25
N ASP A 9 -0.86 -8.43 -5.41
CA ASP A 9 0.43 -7.92 -5.88
C ASP A 9 0.30 -6.48 -6.39
N SER A 10 1.24 -5.62 -5.99
CA SER A 10 1.28 -4.23 -6.47
C SER A 10 2.19 -4.11 -7.68
N SER A 11 1.60 -4.24 -8.87
CA SER A 11 2.30 -4.13 -10.16
C SER A 11 1.99 -2.83 -10.91
N ASP A 12 0.81 -2.23 -10.69
CA ASP A 12 0.39 -0.98 -11.36
C ASP A 12 0.51 0.25 -10.44
N GLY A 13 1.05 0.08 -9.22
CA GLY A 13 1.21 1.12 -8.19
C GLY A 13 0.26 0.95 -6.99
N LEU A 14 0.71 1.40 -5.82
CA LEU A 14 0.02 1.18 -4.54
C LEU A 14 -1.42 1.73 -4.56
N ALA A 15 -1.62 2.94 -5.07
CA ALA A 15 -2.95 3.54 -5.14
C ALA A 15 -3.93 2.66 -5.92
N ARG A 16 -3.52 2.18 -7.10
CA ARG A 16 -4.33 1.28 -7.93
C ARG A 16 -4.67 -0.03 -7.19
N SER A 17 -3.68 -0.61 -6.52
CA SER A 17 -3.86 -1.85 -5.75
C SER A 17 -4.87 -1.68 -4.61
N LEU A 18 -4.81 -0.56 -3.88
CA LEU A 18 -5.77 -0.23 -2.81
C LEU A 18 -7.20 -0.05 -3.35
N HIS A 19 -7.37 0.67 -4.47
CA HIS A 19 -8.69 0.84 -5.10
C HIS A 19 -9.27 -0.50 -5.57
N ARG A 20 -8.45 -1.40 -6.11
CA ARG A 20 -8.88 -2.75 -6.49
C ARG A 20 -9.28 -3.59 -5.29
N LEU A 21 -8.48 -3.56 -4.21
CA LEU A 21 -8.81 -4.27 -2.96
C LEU A 21 -10.09 -3.73 -2.33
N ALA A 22 -10.27 -2.41 -2.33
CA ALA A 22 -11.45 -1.71 -1.80
C ALA A 22 -12.71 -2.16 -2.54
N ALA A 23 -12.69 -2.10 -3.88
CA ALA A 23 -13.81 -2.52 -4.71
C ALA A 23 -14.14 -4.01 -4.56
N ALA A 24 -13.13 -4.87 -4.40
CA ALA A 24 -13.33 -6.31 -4.21
C ALA A 24 -13.86 -6.70 -2.82
N SER A 25 -13.58 -5.87 -1.81
CA SER A 25 -13.88 -6.14 -0.41
C SER A 25 -15.05 -5.31 0.16
N ASP A 26 -15.59 -4.37 -0.63
CA ASP A 26 -16.63 -3.41 -0.21
C ASP A 26 -16.22 -2.61 1.04
N CYS A 27 -15.01 -2.04 1.00
CA CYS A 27 -14.43 -1.24 2.09
C CYS A 27 -13.54 -0.10 1.58
N GLY A 28 -13.02 0.72 2.50
CA GLY A 28 -12.04 1.78 2.25
C GLY A 28 -10.70 1.53 2.93
N PHE A 29 -9.77 2.47 2.73
CA PHE A 29 -8.44 2.45 3.34
C PHE A 29 -7.99 3.85 3.75
N ALA A 30 -7.47 3.98 4.97
CA ALA A 30 -6.77 5.17 5.43
C ALA A 30 -5.28 4.85 5.54
N VAL A 31 -4.46 5.48 4.69
CA VAL A 31 -3.02 5.25 4.59
C VAL A 31 -2.25 6.41 5.21
N ASP A 32 -1.21 6.09 5.97
CA ASP A 32 -0.21 7.05 6.47
C ASP A 32 0.96 7.10 5.48
N GLY A 33 1.06 8.21 4.76
CA GLY A 33 2.11 8.43 3.77
C GLY A 33 3.50 8.53 4.39
N GLY A 34 3.60 8.92 5.67
CA GLY A 34 4.87 9.10 6.38
C GLY A 34 5.56 7.81 6.79
N VAL A 35 4.88 6.66 6.70
CA VAL A 35 5.43 5.34 7.04
C VAL A 35 5.57 4.41 5.84
N LEU A 36 5.30 4.91 4.62
CA LEU A 36 5.45 4.10 3.42
C LEU A 36 6.92 3.64 3.29
N PRO A 37 7.17 2.32 3.11
CA PRO A 37 8.50 1.85 2.81
C PRO A 37 8.84 2.28 1.38
N VAL A 38 9.90 3.07 1.23
CA VAL A 38 10.42 3.51 -0.07
C VAL A 38 11.82 2.94 -0.25
N ASP A 39 12.07 2.34 -1.41
CA ASP A 39 13.41 1.82 -1.73
C ASP A 39 14.40 2.98 -1.91
N PRO A 40 15.64 2.89 -1.37
CA PRO A 40 16.66 3.92 -1.56
C PRO A 40 16.94 4.27 -3.04
N ALA A 41 16.69 3.37 -3.98
CA ALA A 41 16.81 3.64 -5.41
C ALA A 41 15.77 4.66 -5.90
N VAL A 42 14.56 4.65 -5.34
CA VAL A 42 13.53 5.67 -5.61
C VAL A 42 13.96 7.01 -5.01
N GLU A 43 14.45 7.01 -3.77
CA GLU A 43 14.97 8.21 -3.12
C GLU A 43 16.14 8.84 -3.89
N ALA A 44 16.97 8.02 -4.53
CA ALA A 44 18.14 8.47 -5.30
C ALA A 44 17.80 9.14 -6.64
N VAL A 45 16.61 8.88 -7.19
CA VAL A 45 16.16 9.45 -8.47
C VAL A 45 15.11 10.53 -8.31
N ALA A 46 14.46 10.61 -7.15
CA ALA A 46 13.46 11.63 -6.85
C ALA A 46 14.09 13.02 -6.73
N ASP A 47 13.41 14.02 -7.28
CA ASP A 47 13.85 15.42 -7.20
C ASP A 47 13.68 16.01 -5.79
N ASP A 48 12.59 15.63 -5.12
CA ASP A 48 12.26 16.05 -3.76
C ASP A 48 11.35 15.03 -3.05
N ALA A 49 10.92 15.34 -1.82
CA ALA A 49 10.07 14.45 -1.03
C ALA A 49 8.65 14.26 -1.63
N ALA A 50 8.13 15.25 -2.37
CA ALA A 50 6.84 15.12 -3.02
C ALA A 50 6.93 14.21 -4.25
N ASP A 51 8.01 14.34 -5.02
CA ASP A 51 8.30 13.45 -6.15
C ASP A 51 8.57 12.01 -5.70
N CYS A 52 9.34 11.84 -4.62
CA CYS A 52 9.58 10.53 -4.00
C CYS A 52 8.26 9.84 -3.60
N ARG A 53 7.33 10.59 -2.99
CA ARG A 53 6.00 10.10 -2.66
C ARG A 53 5.16 9.77 -3.90
N GLU A 54 5.18 10.63 -4.92
CA GLU A 54 4.47 10.37 -6.17
C GLU A 54 4.93 9.05 -6.80
N LEU A 55 6.24 8.81 -6.85
CA LEU A 55 6.83 7.55 -7.31
C LEU A 55 6.37 6.38 -6.44
N ALA A 56 6.58 6.44 -5.12
CA ALA A 56 6.22 5.34 -4.22
C ALA A 56 4.72 4.95 -4.24
N VAL A 57 3.84 5.90 -4.59
CA VAL A 57 2.38 5.68 -4.52
C VAL A 57 1.79 5.28 -5.87
N HIS A 58 2.33 5.79 -6.98
CA HIS A 58 1.73 5.66 -8.31
C HIS A 58 2.62 4.98 -9.34
N PHE A 59 3.92 4.87 -9.09
CA PHE A 59 4.80 4.05 -9.91
C PHE A 59 4.52 2.56 -9.64
N GLY A 60 4.59 1.75 -10.69
CA GLY A 60 4.38 0.31 -10.62
C GLY A 60 5.70 -0.46 -10.65
N GLU A 61 5.62 -1.75 -11.01
CA GLU A 61 6.80 -2.63 -11.22
C GLU A 61 7.63 -2.96 -9.97
N ASP A 62 7.16 -2.59 -8.77
CA ASP A 62 7.81 -2.95 -7.51
C ASP A 62 7.54 -4.42 -7.11
N PHE A 63 6.43 -5.00 -7.60
CA PHE A 63 5.99 -6.39 -7.35
C PHE A 63 5.89 -6.76 -5.86
N GLU A 64 5.69 -5.76 -5.01
CA GLU A 64 5.47 -5.93 -3.57
C GLU A 64 4.06 -6.45 -3.26
N LEU A 65 3.87 -6.99 -2.06
CA LEU A 65 2.55 -7.48 -1.60
C LEU A 65 1.81 -6.43 -0.78
N VAL A 66 0.56 -6.16 -1.15
CA VAL A 66 -0.39 -5.35 -0.37
C VAL A 66 -1.44 -6.29 0.20
N PHE A 67 -1.58 -6.30 1.53
CA PHE A 67 -2.50 -7.21 2.21
C PHE A 67 -3.04 -6.63 3.50
N THR A 68 -4.18 -7.17 3.94
CA THR A 68 -4.84 -6.80 5.20
C THR A 68 -4.75 -7.94 6.20
N VAL A 69 -4.55 -7.60 7.47
CA VAL A 69 -4.58 -8.54 8.60
C VAL A 69 -5.32 -7.90 9.77
N PRO A 70 -6.01 -8.68 10.62
CA PRO A 70 -6.44 -8.19 11.92
C PRO A 70 -5.23 -7.75 12.73
N GLU A 71 -5.35 -6.66 13.50
CA GLU A 71 -4.24 -6.11 14.30
C GLU A 71 -3.60 -7.17 15.22
N ALA A 72 -4.43 -7.99 15.85
CA ALA A 72 -3.98 -9.09 16.72
C ALA A 72 -3.17 -10.17 15.97
N SER A 73 -3.21 -10.21 14.64
CA SER A 73 -2.46 -11.14 13.79
C SER A 73 -1.23 -10.51 13.13
N LEU A 74 -0.97 -9.21 13.32
CA LEU A 74 0.15 -8.53 12.67
C LEU A 74 1.51 -9.07 13.10
N SER A 75 1.69 -9.41 14.39
CA SER A 75 2.92 -10.03 14.88
C SER A 75 3.17 -11.39 14.23
N ALA A 76 2.14 -12.24 14.19
CA ALA A 76 2.21 -13.55 13.55
C ALA A 76 2.49 -13.44 12.04
N ALA A 77 1.91 -12.46 11.36
CA ALA A 77 2.18 -12.21 9.95
C ALA A 77 3.65 -11.81 9.70
N ARG A 78 4.23 -10.99 10.59
CA ARG A 78 5.66 -10.62 10.55
C ARG A 78 6.58 -11.81 10.80
N GLU A 79 6.23 -12.68 11.74
CA GLU A 79 7.03 -13.87 12.07
C GLU A 79 6.94 -14.97 10.99
N ALA A 80 5.91 -14.94 10.15
CA ALA A 80 5.67 -15.95 9.13
C ALA A 80 6.48 -15.74 7.83
N THR A 81 7.28 -14.67 7.74
CA THR A 81 8.04 -14.33 6.53
C THR A 81 9.40 -13.73 6.88
N ASP A 82 10.39 -13.95 6.00
CA ASP A 82 11.74 -13.40 6.13
C ASP A 82 11.87 -12.00 5.50
N VAL A 83 10.82 -11.50 4.83
CA VAL A 83 10.80 -10.14 4.26
C VAL A 83 10.17 -9.12 5.22
N PRO A 84 10.61 -7.85 5.20
CA PRO A 84 10.02 -6.81 6.05
C PRO A 84 8.52 -6.63 5.80
N VAL A 85 7.74 -6.46 6.86
CA VAL A 85 6.31 -6.13 6.79
C VAL A 85 6.04 -4.80 7.49
N THR A 86 5.66 -3.80 6.68
CA THR A 86 5.32 -2.46 7.14
C THR A 86 3.81 -2.29 7.19
N ARG A 87 3.28 -1.91 8.35
CA ARG A 87 1.88 -1.49 8.47
C ARG A 87 1.78 -0.05 7.97
N ILE A 88 1.08 0.17 6.87
CA ILE A 88 0.95 1.48 6.24
C ILE A 88 -0.41 2.17 6.49
N GLY A 89 -1.35 1.49 7.14
CA GLY A 89 -2.70 2.04 7.31
C GLY A 89 -3.70 1.09 7.93
N GLU A 90 -4.97 1.41 7.76
CA GLU A 90 -6.14 0.70 8.30
C GLU A 90 -7.25 0.55 7.25
N VAL A 91 -8.06 -0.50 7.40
CA VAL A 91 -9.31 -0.69 6.63
C VAL A 91 -10.40 0.18 7.25
N THR A 92 -11.20 0.84 6.42
CA THR A 92 -12.29 1.73 6.85
C THR A 92 -13.60 1.39 6.13
N ASP A 93 -14.70 2.05 6.51
CA ASP A 93 -15.98 1.99 5.78
C ASP A 93 -16.09 3.09 4.68
N GLY A 94 -15.00 3.83 4.42
CA GLY A 94 -14.97 5.02 3.57
C GLY A 94 -14.37 4.78 2.18
N GLY A 95 -13.77 5.83 1.61
CA GLY A 95 -12.99 5.74 0.37
C GLY A 95 -11.54 5.32 0.61
N VAL A 96 -10.71 5.43 -0.43
CA VAL A 96 -9.26 5.31 -0.30
C VAL A 96 -8.67 6.70 -0.08
N GLU A 97 -7.99 6.88 1.05
CA GLU A 97 -7.43 8.15 1.50
C GLU A 97 -5.97 7.97 1.95
N MET A 98 -5.19 9.04 1.81
CA MET A 98 -3.84 9.13 2.32
C MET A 98 -3.65 10.44 3.06
N ASP A 99 -3.18 10.38 4.31
CA ASP A 99 -3.05 11.54 5.21
C ASP A 99 -4.33 12.36 5.38
N GLY A 100 -5.49 11.71 5.30
CA GLY A 100 -6.81 12.33 5.40
C GLY A 100 -7.31 13.01 4.13
N GLU A 101 -6.59 12.90 3.02
CA GLU A 101 -7.00 13.41 1.71
C GLU A 101 -7.35 12.27 0.75
N PRO A 102 -8.36 12.44 -0.15
CA PRO A 102 -8.71 11.42 -1.13
C PRO A 102 -7.53 11.02 -2.02
N LEU A 103 -7.24 9.72 -2.07
CA LEU A 103 -6.18 9.18 -2.92
C LEU A 103 -6.76 8.84 -4.30
N ALA A 104 -6.28 9.53 -5.34
CA ALA A 104 -6.74 9.30 -6.70
C ALA A 104 -6.37 7.90 -7.20
N ASP A 105 -7.30 7.24 -7.90
CA ASP A 105 -7.11 5.93 -8.53
C ASP A 105 -6.22 6.03 -9.79
N ARG A 106 -4.93 6.25 -9.54
CA ARG A 106 -3.86 6.40 -10.53
C ARG A 106 -2.85 5.27 -10.39
N GLY A 107 -2.19 4.98 -11.50
CA GLY A 107 -1.22 3.91 -11.67
C GLY A 107 -0.98 3.67 -13.15
N PHE A 108 -0.18 2.66 -13.49
CA PHE A 108 0.05 2.30 -14.88
C PHE A 108 -1.26 1.91 -15.60
N THR A 109 -1.39 2.30 -16.87
CA THR A 109 -2.52 1.94 -17.75
C THR A 109 -1.99 1.77 -19.17
N HIS A 110 -2.37 0.69 -19.85
CA HIS A 110 -1.96 0.37 -21.23
C HIS A 110 -2.71 1.20 -22.28
#